data_AF-A0A932G054-F1
#
_entry.id   AF-A0A932G054-F1
#
_cell.length_a   1.000
_cell.length_b   1.000
_cell.length_c   1.000
_cell.angle_alpha   90.00
_cell.angle_beta   90.00
_cell.angle_gamma   90.00
#
_symmetry.space_group_name_H-M   'P 1'
#
loop_
_entity.id
_entity.type
_entity.pdbx_description
1 polymer ?
#
loop_
_entity_poly.entity_id
_entity_poly.type
_entity_poly.pdbx_seq_one_letter_code
_entity_poly.pdbx_strand_id
1 'polypeptide(L)'
;MVIHPSQFRYQVAGLLVVILVFLLALFPVSDFDVWTHLAIGRWIATHGSLPQKEFLTHTLAGQVWGYPAWLFELLLYWIYTISGFNGLVLFKALVVASIFGLLFLTHRLRGADPYLSLPCLIGTALLIRFRFHQRPEVLVYLFLAFYLYLLTRYRLRGGRSLYLIPFLQAIWVNLHPSVLVGLIVIAFFLLGEAFQSRWERFWGRESPARRPLLPLVGTLLGAILASWLHPYADALRAPVALVQDVTANLGFTEMLPISHFPLLLICYLAVAGLALLAFALNLKRVWLAELGLLLAFLPLPWLAVRSVSFFTLIVAPPLRAGESQ
;
A
#
# COMPACT_ATOMS: atom_id res chain seq x y z
N MET A 1 -15.20 8.92 -29.64
CA MET A 1 -14.05 8.10 -29.21
C MET A 1 -14.50 6.64 -29.26
N VAL A 2 -14.15 5.91 -30.33
CA VAL A 2 -14.58 4.50 -30.50
C VAL A 2 -13.71 3.63 -29.59
N ILE A 3 -14.27 3.12 -28.49
CA ILE A 3 -13.55 2.18 -27.63
C ILE A 3 -13.53 0.83 -28.36
N HIS A 4 -12.35 0.29 -28.64
CA HIS A 4 -12.22 -1.04 -29.21
C HIS A 4 -12.95 -2.08 -28.34
N PRO A 5 -13.69 -3.05 -28.92
CA PRO A 5 -14.48 -4.02 -28.15
C PRO A 5 -13.69 -4.78 -27.08
N SER A 6 -12.40 -5.06 -27.34
CA SER A 6 -11.50 -5.70 -26.38
C SER A 6 -11.18 -4.81 -25.16
N GLN A 7 -10.99 -3.51 -25.37
CA GLN A 7 -10.76 -2.53 -24.31
C GLN A 7 -12.01 -2.33 -23.45
N PHE A 8 -13.19 -2.35 -24.05
CA PHE A 8 -14.45 -2.30 -23.32
C PHE A 8 -14.63 -3.54 -22.43
N ARG A 9 -14.40 -4.75 -22.98
CA ARG A 9 -14.45 -6.00 -22.20
C ARG A 9 -13.49 -6.00 -21.02
N TYR A 10 -12.26 -5.50 -21.20
CA TYR A 10 -11.29 -5.40 -20.11
C TYR A 10 -11.74 -4.42 -19.01
N GLN A 11 -12.34 -3.29 -19.38
CA GLN A 11 -12.91 -2.33 -18.43
C GLN A 11 -14.05 -2.93 -17.61
N VAL A 12 -14.98 -3.60 -18.27
CA VAL A 12 -16.10 -4.28 -17.61
C VAL A 12 -15.57 -5.37 -16.67
N ALA A 13 -14.64 -6.22 -17.14
CA ALA A 13 -14.06 -7.27 -16.32
C ALA A 13 -13.30 -6.71 -15.10
N GLY A 14 -12.56 -5.61 -15.26
CA GLY A 14 -11.89 -4.93 -14.15
C GLY A 14 -12.89 -4.36 -13.14
N LEU A 15 -13.99 -3.76 -13.61
CA LEU A 15 -15.07 -3.30 -12.73
C LEU A 15 -15.71 -4.45 -11.97
N LEU A 16 -15.94 -5.59 -12.63
CA LEU A 16 -16.46 -6.80 -11.97
C LEU A 16 -15.50 -7.32 -10.90
N VAL A 17 -14.18 -7.27 -11.12
CA VAL A 17 -13.19 -7.60 -10.08
C VAL A 17 -13.27 -6.64 -8.91
N VAL A 18 -13.40 -5.33 -9.15
CA VAL A 18 -13.57 -4.34 -8.06
C VAL A 18 -14.85 -4.60 -7.26
N ILE A 19 -15.96 -4.90 -7.94
CA ILE A 19 -17.23 -5.26 -7.29
C ILE A 19 -17.08 -6.56 -6.50
N LEU A 20 -16.44 -7.58 -7.07
CA LEU A 20 -16.18 -8.83 -6.37
C LEU A 20 -15.39 -8.59 -5.07
N VAL A 21 -14.33 -7.79 -5.14
CA VAL A 21 -13.52 -7.48 -3.96
C VAL A 21 -14.30 -6.65 -2.93
N PHE A 22 -15.12 -5.70 -3.37
CA PHE A 22 -16.05 -4.98 -2.50
C PHE A 22 -16.95 -5.96 -1.72
N LEU A 23 -17.57 -6.92 -2.43
CA LEU A 23 -18.41 -7.95 -1.83
C LEU A 23 -17.62 -8.86 -0.87
N LEU A 24 -16.39 -9.23 -1.23
CA LEU A 24 -15.50 -10.03 -0.37
C LEU A 24 -15.11 -9.31 0.93
N ALA A 25 -15.13 -7.98 0.93
CA ALA A 25 -14.89 -7.14 2.10
C ALA A 25 -16.15 -6.87 2.93
N LEU A 26 -17.36 -7.16 2.42
CA LEU A 26 -18.62 -7.05 3.16
C LEU A 26 -18.83 -8.21 4.13
N PHE A 27 -18.03 -8.22 5.20
CA PHE A 27 -18.24 -9.10 6.33
C PHE A 27 -18.27 -8.30 7.63
N PRO A 28 -19.00 -8.78 8.66
CA PRO A 28 -19.12 -8.12 9.95
C PRO A 28 -17.77 -7.79 10.57
N VAL A 29 -17.76 -6.80 11.46
CA VAL A 29 -16.57 -6.49 12.25
C VAL A 29 -16.21 -7.71 13.09
N SER A 30 -15.02 -8.28 12.86
CA SER A 30 -14.55 -9.52 13.51
C SER A 30 -13.22 -9.35 14.23
N ASP A 31 -12.60 -8.18 14.10
CA ASP A 31 -11.30 -7.87 14.69
C ASP A 31 -11.49 -7.20 16.06
N PHE A 32 -10.74 -7.64 17.06
CA PHE A 32 -10.89 -7.16 18.44
C PHE A 32 -10.33 -5.74 18.64
N ASP A 33 -9.36 -5.30 17.83
CA ASP A 33 -8.72 -4.00 17.99
C ASP A 33 -9.67 -2.83 17.65
N VAL A 34 -10.80 -3.11 16.98
CA VAL A 34 -11.83 -2.11 16.67
C VAL A 34 -12.30 -1.37 17.92
N TRP A 35 -12.42 -2.06 19.06
CA TRP A 35 -12.90 -1.46 20.31
C TRP A 35 -11.89 -0.47 20.87
N THR A 36 -10.60 -0.80 20.79
CA THR A 36 -9.49 0.09 21.14
C THR A 36 -9.54 1.34 20.27
N HIS A 37 -9.66 1.19 18.94
CA HIS A 37 -9.74 2.33 18.04
C HIS A 37 -10.95 3.23 18.32
N LEU A 38 -12.13 2.64 18.56
CA LEU A 38 -13.33 3.40 18.90
C LEU A 38 -13.22 4.09 20.26
N ALA A 39 -12.58 3.46 21.24
CA ALA A 39 -12.39 4.06 22.57
C ALA A 39 -11.45 5.28 22.51
N ILE A 40 -10.35 5.19 21.74
CA ILE A 40 -9.42 6.30 21.56
C ILE A 40 -10.07 7.41 20.75
N GLY A 41 -10.73 7.08 19.64
CA GLY A 41 -11.47 8.05 18.83
C GLY A 41 -12.55 8.78 19.61
N ARG A 42 -13.29 8.05 20.47
CA ARG A 42 -14.25 8.66 21.41
C ARG A 42 -13.57 9.64 22.35
N TRP A 43 -12.45 9.24 22.95
CA TRP A 43 -11.72 10.09 23.88
C TRP A 43 -11.27 11.39 23.21
N ILE A 44 -10.69 11.30 22.01
CA ILE A 44 -10.23 12.47 21.23
C ILE A 44 -11.42 13.39 20.92
N ALA A 45 -12.52 12.81 20.45
CA ALA A 45 -13.73 13.57 20.10
C ALA A 45 -14.36 14.27 21.31
N THR A 46 -14.37 13.65 22.50
CA THR A 46 -14.98 14.24 23.70
C THR A 46 -14.09 15.28 24.39
N HIS A 47 -12.76 15.12 24.33
CA HIS A 47 -11.82 16.04 25.01
C HIS A 47 -11.30 17.15 24.11
N GLY A 48 -11.47 17.04 22.78
CA GLY A 48 -10.97 18.04 21.82
C GLY A 48 -9.44 18.16 21.82
N SER A 49 -8.74 17.12 22.26
CA SER A 49 -7.28 17.10 22.41
C SER A 49 -6.74 15.69 22.14
N LEU A 50 -5.41 15.56 22.06
CA LEU A 50 -4.75 14.28 21.87
C LEU A 50 -4.26 13.72 23.21
N PRO A 51 -4.54 12.45 23.54
CA PRO A 51 -4.19 11.89 24.84
C PRO A 51 -2.67 11.80 25.01
N GLN A 52 -2.16 12.40 26.08
CA GLN A 52 -0.71 12.41 26.37
C GLN A 52 -0.28 11.25 27.27
N LYS A 53 -1.25 10.54 27.86
CA LYS A 53 -1.02 9.46 28.82
C LYS A 53 -1.85 8.25 28.44
N GLU A 54 -1.31 7.07 28.70
CA GLU A 54 -1.99 5.81 28.51
C GLU A 54 -3.18 5.69 29.46
N PHE A 55 -4.36 5.37 28.93
CA PHE A 55 -5.62 5.32 29.70
C PHE A 55 -6.46 4.05 29.47
N LEU A 56 -6.08 3.18 28.55
CA LEU A 56 -6.78 1.93 28.24
C LEU A 56 -6.15 0.72 28.96
N THR A 57 -4.82 0.70 29.05
CA THR A 57 -4.07 -0.44 29.58
C THR A 57 -3.78 -0.26 31.07
N HIS A 58 -4.24 -1.21 31.90
CA HIS A 58 -4.05 -1.16 33.37
C HIS A 58 -2.57 -1.09 33.80
N THR A 59 -1.68 -1.83 33.14
CA THR A 59 -0.26 -1.92 33.53
C THR A 59 0.56 -0.67 33.19
N LEU A 60 0.09 0.16 32.26
CA LEU A 60 0.78 1.36 31.79
C LEU A 60 -0.02 2.64 32.10
N ALA A 61 -1.13 2.53 32.83
CA ALA A 61 -2.03 3.63 33.10
C ALA A 61 -1.29 4.85 33.69
N GLY A 62 -1.48 6.01 33.07
CA GLY A 62 -0.88 7.27 33.49
C GLY A 62 0.56 7.52 33.01
N GLN A 63 1.21 6.54 32.36
CA GLN A 63 2.50 6.74 31.71
C GLN A 63 2.37 7.57 30.44
N VAL A 64 3.42 8.29 30.05
CA VAL A 64 3.45 9.05 28.78
C VAL A 64 3.34 8.06 27.62
N TRP A 65 2.37 8.27 26.75
CA TRP A 65 2.11 7.39 25.62
C TRP A 65 1.71 8.17 24.38
N GLY A 66 2.22 7.74 23.22
CA GLY A 66 1.87 8.31 21.93
C GLY A 66 0.80 7.48 21.24
N TYR A 67 -0.18 8.15 20.63
CA TYR A 67 -1.21 7.51 19.81
C TYR A 67 -0.94 7.80 18.32
N PRO A 68 -0.12 6.97 17.63
CA PRO A 68 0.37 7.27 16.27
C PRO A 68 -0.70 7.16 15.19
N ALA A 69 -1.87 6.59 15.51
CA ALA A 69 -2.99 6.42 14.59
C ALA A 69 -4.21 7.29 14.94
N TRP A 70 -3.99 8.39 15.67
CA TRP A 70 -5.06 9.24 16.22
C TRP A 70 -6.10 9.68 15.18
N LEU A 71 -5.67 9.98 13.95
CA LEU A 71 -6.57 10.43 12.90
C LEU A 71 -7.45 9.28 12.39
N PHE A 72 -6.90 8.07 12.35
CA PHE A 72 -7.67 6.88 12.00
C PHE A 72 -8.71 6.58 13.08
N GLU A 73 -8.32 6.66 14.34
CA GLU A 73 -9.19 6.41 15.50
C GLU A 73 -10.35 7.40 15.53
N LEU A 74 -10.07 8.69 15.33
CA LEU A 74 -11.08 9.74 15.24
C LEU A 74 -12.04 9.52 14.05
N LEU A 75 -11.51 9.20 12.88
CA LEU A 75 -12.30 8.89 11.69
C LEU A 75 -13.24 7.69 11.93
N LEU A 76 -12.71 6.61 12.50
CA LEU A 76 -13.47 5.39 12.76
C LEU A 76 -14.60 5.66 13.76
N TYR A 77 -14.32 6.43 14.82
CA TYR A 77 -15.34 6.84 15.80
C TYR A 77 -16.44 7.68 15.16
N TRP A 78 -16.12 8.66 14.31
CA TRP A 78 -17.15 9.45 13.63
C TRP A 78 -18.05 8.60 12.72
N ILE A 79 -17.48 7.70 11.92
CA ILE A 79 -18.28 6.80 11.07
C ILE A 79 -19.22 5.95 11.93
N TYR A 80 -18.70 5.43 13.05
CA TYR A 80 -19.48 4.65 14.01
C TYR A 80 -20.64 5.47 14.61
N THR A 81 -20.42 6.73 14.99
CA THR A 81 -21.49 7.57 15.57
C THR A 81 -22.62 7.87 14.59
N ILE A 82 -22.33 7.92 13.28
CA ILE A 82 -23.32 8.22 12.23
C ILE A 82 -24.11 6.98 11.81
N SER A 83 -23.45 5.82 11.71
CA SER A 83 -24.00 4.65 11.00
C SER A 83 -23.72 3.30 11.65
N GLY A 84 -23.17 3.32 12.87
CA GLY A 84 -22.85 2.14 13.66
C GLY A 84 -21.84 1.22 12.95
N PHE A 85 -21.88 -0.07 13.32
CA PHE A 85 -20.98 -1.08 12.75
C PHE A 85 -21.20 -1.32 11.25
N ASN A 86 -22.41 -1.15 10.75
CA ASN A 86 -22.70 -1.26 9.31
C ASN A 86 -21.93 -0.20 8.52
N GLY A 87 -21.83 1.02 9.06
CA GLY A 87 -20.97 2.08 8.54
C GLY A 87 -19.51 1.69 8.44
N LEU A 88 -18.97 1.06 9.50
CA LEU A 88 -17.57 0.62 9.54
C LEU A 88 -17.29 -0.51 8.53
N VAL A 89 -18.24 -1.43 8.35
CA VAL A 89 -18.15 -2.49 7.33
C VAL A 89 -18.17 -1.88 5.92
N LEU A 90 -19.10 -0.96 5.65
CA LEU A 90 -19.21 -0.29 4.37
C LEU A 90 -17.97 0.56 4.07
N PHE A 91 -17.49 1.33 5.04
CA PHE A 91 -16.25 2.11 4.93
C PHE A 91 -15.07 1.23 4.52
N LYS A 92 -14.82 0.15 5.26
CA LYS A 92 -13.78 -0.83 4.92
C LYS A 92 -13.96 -1.33 3.49
N ALA A 93 -15.16 -1.78 3.13
CA ALA A 93 -15.40 -2.35 1.81
C ALA A 93 -15.15 -1.34 0.68
N LEU A 94 -15.55 -0.08 0.86
CA LEU A 94 -15.27 1.00 -0.09
C LEU A 94 -13.78 1.32 -0.21
N VAL A 95 -13.04 1.33 0.90
CA VAL A 95 -11.59 1.55 0.87
C VAL A 95 -10.89 0.39 0.14
N VAL A 96 -11.26 -0.85 0.44
CA VAL A 96 -10.72 -2.03 -0.26
C VAL A 96 -11.06 -1.98 -1.75
N ALA A 97 -12.30 -1.67 -2.12
CA ALA A 97 -12.68 -1.50 -3.52
C ALA A 97 -11.85 -0.40 -4.22
N SER A 98 -11.58 0.69 -3.54
CA SER A 98 -10.76 1.80 -4.05
C SER A 98 -9.30 1.40 -4.27
N ILE A 99 -8.72 0.57 -3.40
CA ILE A 99 -7.38 -0.01 -3.59
C ILE A 99 -7.34 -0.78 -4.92
N PHE A 100 -8.27 -1.71 -5.13
CA PHE A 100 -8.29 -2.53 -6.33
C PHE A 100 -8.66 -1.75 -7.58
N GLY A 101 -9.48 -0.71 -7.45
CA GLY A 101 -9.74 0.25 -8.52
C GLY A 101 -8.46 0.97 -8.97
N LEU A 102 -7.65 1.44 -8.02
CA LEU A 102 -6.37 2.11 -8.32
C LEU A 102 -5.33 1.15 -8.90
N LEU A 103 -5.23 -0.07 -8.39
CA LEU A 103 -4.35 -1.09 -8.97
C LEU A 103 -4.76 -1.42 -10.40
N PHE A 104 -6.07 -1.59 -10.65
CA PHE A 104 -6.60 -1.79 -11.99
C PHE A 104 -6.29 -0.61 -12.92
N LEU A 105 -6.50 0.62 -12.46
CA LEU A 105 -6.13 1.81 -13.22
C LEU A 105 -4.63 1.87 -13.51
N THR A 106 -3.79 1.42 -12.58
CA THR A 106 -2.33 1.32 -12.75
C THR A 106 -1.98 0.27 -13.82
N HIS A 107 -2.60 -0.91 -13.78
CA HIS A 107 -2.40 -1.96 -14.79
C HIS A 107 -2.81 -1.47 -16.18
N ARG A 108 -3.97 -0.81 -16.29
CA ARG A 108 -4.45 -0.20 -17.54
C ARG A 108 -3.51 0.86 -18.07
N LEU A 109 -3.05 1.76 -17.19
CA LEU A 109 -2.16 2.85 -17.55
C LEU A 109 -0.85 2.32 -18.14
N ARG A 110 -0.38 1.18 -17.65
CA ARG A 110 0.81 0.47 -18.13
C ARG A 110 0.61 -0.32 -19.43
N GLY A 111 -0.63 -0.52 -19.87
CA GLY A 111 -0.91 -1.45 -20.97
C GLY A 111 -0.64 -2.91 -20.59
N ALA A 112 -0.90 -3.29 -19.34
CA ALA A 112 -0.80 -4.68 -18.91
C ALA A 112 -1.77 -5.57 -19.72
N ASP A 113 -1.36 -6.80 -19.99
CA ASP A 113 -2.23 -7.77 -20.65
C ASP A 113 -3.43 -8.09 -19.74
N PRO A 114 -4.69 -7.95 -20.22
CA PRO A 114 -5.88 -8.31 -19.46
C PRO A 114 -5.84 -9.72 -18.86
N TYR A 115 -5.28 -10.70 -19.58
CA TYR A 115 -5.20 -12.10 -19.16
C TYR A 115 -4.22 -12.32 -18.01
N LEU A 116 -3.28 -11.40 -17.78
CA LEU A 116 -2.36 -11.44 -16.65
C LEU A 116 -2.80 -10.48 -15.54
N SER A 117 -3.34 -9.32 -15.92
CA SER A 117 -3.82 -8.31 -14.99
C SER A 117 -4.97 -8.79 -14.12
N LEU A 118 -6.00 -9.42 -14.69
CA LEU A 118 -7.19 -9.80 -13.92
C LEU A 118 -6.87 -10.91 -12.90
N PRO A 119 -6.18 -12.01 -13.26
CA PRO A 119 -5.76 -13.01 -12.29
C PRO A 119 -4.80 -12.45 -11.24
N CYS A 120 -3.92 -11.51 -11.59
CA CYS A 120 -3.04 -10.85 -10.63
C CYS A 120 -3.84 -10.07 -9.58
N LEU A 121 -4.87 -9.31 -9.99
CA LEU A 121 -5.76 -8.61 -9.05
C LEU A 121 -6.52 -9.60 -8.16
N ILE A 122 -7.08 -10.66 -8.74
CA ILE A 122 -7.81 -11.68 -7.96
C ILE A 122 -6.86 -12.37 -6.96
N GLY A 123 -5.67 -12.78 -7.40
CA GLY A 123 -4.66 -13.41 -6.54
C GLY A 123 -4.20 -12.48 -5.42
N THR A 124 -4.01 -11.19 -5.71
CA THR A 124 -3.72 -10.17 -4.70
C THR A 124 -4.85 -10.08 -3.67
N ALA A 125 -6.11 -9.99 -4.11
CA ALA A 125 -7.27 -9.94 -3.23
C ALA A 125 -7.36 -11.16 -2.32
N LEU A 126 -7.14 -12.36 -2.85
CA LEU A 126 -7.17 -13.60 -2.08
C LEU A 126 -6.04 -13.66 -1.05
N LEU A 127 -4.82 -13.27 -1.44
CA LEU A 127 -3.67 -13.25 -0.55
C LEU A 127 -3.82 -12.28 0.61
N ILE A 128 -4.46 -11.13 0.41
CA ILE A 128 -4.56 -10.08 1.45
C ILE A 128 -5.93 -10.01 2.13
N ARG A 129 -6.87 -10.87 1.76
CA ARG A 129 -8.24 -10.89 2.33
C ARG A 129 -8.23 -10.95 3.86
N PHE A 130 -7.29 -11.70 4.44
CA PHE A 130 -7.13 -11.83 5.90
C PHE A 130 -6.72 -10.52 6.60
N ARG A 131 -6.46 -9.45 5.84
CA ARG A 131 -6.16 -8.10 6.33
C ARG A 131 -7.28 -7.11 6.03
N PHE A 132 -8.43 -7.55 5.52
CA PHE A 132 -9.60 -6.69 5.32
C PHE A 132 -10.31 -6.43 6.66
N HIS A 133 -9.64 -5.77 7.60
CA HIS A 133 -10.18 -5.41 8.91
C HIS A 133 -10.22 -3.90 9.08
N GLN A 134 -11.02 -3.41 10.03
CA GLN A 134 -11.16 -1.99 10.37
C GLN A 134 -9.93 -1.49 11.16
N ARG A 135 -8.77 -1.62 10.54
CA ARG A 135 -7.48 -1.21 11.09
C ARG A 135 -6.82 -0.15 10.20
N PRO A 136 -5.90 0.67 10.73
CA PRO A 136 -5.32 1.77 9.97
C PRO A 136 -4.56 1.31 8.72
N GLU A 137 -4.08 0.06 8.68
CA GLU A 137 -3.36 -0.51 7.54
C GLU A 137 -4.18 -0.52 6.24
N VAL A 138 -5.50 -0.60 6.32
CA VAL A 138 -6.34 -0.58 5.10
C VAL A 138 -6.26 0.79 4.39
N LEU A 139 -6.10 1.89 5.14
CA LEU A 139 -5.84 3.21 4.54
C LEU A 139 -4.39 3.34 4.06
N VAL A 140 -3.44 2.70 4.73
CA VAL A 140 -2.05 2.59 4.27
C VAL A 140 -1.97 1.91 2.90
N TYR A 141 -2.71 0.81 2.71
CA TYR A 141 -2.78 0.12 1.42
C TYR A 141 -3.40 1.01 0.33
N LEU A 142 -4.40 1.82 0.68
CA LEU A 142 -5.00 2.79 -0.23
C LEU A 142 -3.98 3.85 -0.68
N PHE A 143 -3.23 4.42 0.26
CA PHE A 143 -2.20 5.42 -0.07
C PHE A 143 -1.05 4.82 -0.87
N LEU A 144 -0.63 3.60 -0.57
CA LEU A 144 0.34 2.88 -1.37
C LEU A 144 -0.15 2.68 -2.82
N ALA A 145 -1.41 2.26 -3.01
CA ALA A 145 -2.00 2.13 -4.35
C ALA A 145 -2.04 3.48 -5.10
N PHE A 146 -2.35 4.57 -4.39
CA PHE A 146 -2.24 5.93 -4.96
C PHE A 146 -0.81 6.28 -5.36
N TYR A 147 0.19 5.96 -4.53
CA TYR A 147 1.60 6.25 -4.84
C TYR A 147 2.03 5.51 -6.09
N LEU A 148 1.75 4.21 -6.16
CA LEU A 148 2.04 3.38 -7.33
C LEU A 148 1.38 3.95 -8.59
N TYR A 149 0.10 4.35 -8.51
CA TYR A 149 -0.60 4.98 -9.63
C TYR A 149 0.05 6.30 -10.07
N LEU A 150 0.32 7.21 -9.14
CA LEU A 150 0.86 8.55 -9.43
C LEU A 150 2.29 8.48 -9.96
N LEU A 151 3.14 7.63 -9.39
CA LEU A 151 4.51 7.42 -9.82
C LEU A 151 4.57 6.74 -11.20
N THR A 152 3.73 5.73 -11.43
CA THR A 152 3.57 5.10 -12.75
C THR A 152 3.08 6.09 -13.80
N ARG A 153 2.10 6.94 -13.44
CA ARG A 153 1.60 8.02 -14.31
C ARG A 153 2.69 9.03 -14.64
N TYR A 154 3.51 9.41 -13.67
CA TYR A 154 4.62 10.31 -13.92
C TYR A 154 5.65 9.70 -14.88
N ARG A 155 6.05 8.44 -14.67
CA ARG A 155 6.97 7.75 -15.56
C ARG A 155 6.46 7.74 -17.00
N LEU A 156 5.22 7.32 -17.19
CA LEU A 156 4.63 7.15 -18.52
C LEU A 156 4.22 8.47 -19.18
N ARG A 157 3.60 9.39 -18.44
CA ARG A 157 2.95 10.61 -19.00
C ARG A 157 3.53 11.93 -18.47
N GLY A 158 4.40 11.90 -17.47
CA GLY A 158 4.90 13.09 -16.79
C GLY A 158 3.82 13.82 -15.99
N GLY A 159 4.01 15.12 -15.81
CA GLY A 159 3.05 16.02 -15.17
C GLY A 159 3.26 16.23 -13.67
N ARG A 160 2.42 17.07 -13.08
CA ARG A 160 2.56 17.58 -11.70
C ARG A 160 1.81 16.78 -10.64
N SER A 161 1.17 15.66 -11.01
CA SER A 161 0.33 14.89 -10.08
C SER A 161 1.12 14.22 -8.95
N LEU A 162 2.42 14.01 -9.13
CA LEU A 162 3.32 13.52 -8.08
C LEU A 162 3.44 14.48 -6.89
N TYR A 163 3.15 15.76 -7.05
CA TYR A 163 3.11 16.70 -5.92
C TYR A 163 1.91 16.49 -5.01
N LEU A 164 0.97 15.60 -5.36
CA LEU A 164 -0.08 15.14 -4.44
C LEU A 164 0.51 14.21 -3.36
N ILE A 165 1.63 13.53 -3.64
CA ILE A 165 2.23 12.54 -2.73
C ILE A 165 2.62 13.16 -1.38
N PRO A 166 3.30 14.32 -1.29
CA PRO A 166 3.56 14.97 0.00
C PRO A 166 2.31 15.24 0.85
N PHE A 167 1.19 15.63 0.22
CA PHE A 167 -0.07 15.84 0.95
C PHE A 167 -0.65 14.53 1.48
N LEU A 168 -0.61 13.46 0.67
CA LEU A 168 -1.01 12.13 1.12
C LEU A 168 -0.10 11.62 2.24
N GLN A 169 1.21 11.90 2.18
CA GLN A 169 2.16 11.55 3.23
C GLN A 169 1.86 12.27 4.55
N ALA A 170 1.47 13.56 4.49
CA ALA A 170 1.07 14.34 5.66
C ALA A 170 -0.17 13.76 6.35
N ILE A 171 -1.09 13.18 5.57
CA ILE A 171 -2.24 12.47 6.13
C ILE A 171 -1.80 11.10 6.66
N TRP A 172 -0.96 10.37 5.91
CA TRP A 172 -0.48 9.03 6.25
C TRP A 172 0.17 9.01 7.64
N VAL A 173 1.07 9.95 7.93
CA VAL A 173 1.81 9.95 9.20
C VAL A 173 0.88 9.98 10.42
N ASN A 174 -0.29 10.60 10.28
CA ASN A 174 -1.31 10.70 11.34
C ASN A 174 -2.26 9.49 11.40
N LEU A 175 -2.27 8.64 10.36
CA LEU A 175 -3.07 7.42 10.29
C LEU A 175 -2.29 6.19 10.76
N HIS A 176 -0.99 6.09 10.44
CA HIS A 176 -0.20 4.89 10.73
C HIS A 176 1.31 5.19 10.73
N PRO A 177 2.12 4.56 11.61
CA PRO A 177 3.56 4.79 11.71
C PRO A 177 4.39 4.22 10.54
N SER A 178 3.77 3.62 9.52
CA SER A 178 4.48 2.96 8.39
C SER A 178 4.97 3.94 7.31
N VAL A 179 5.25 5.19 7.68
CA VAL A 179 5.61 6.27 6.74
C VAL A 179 6.83 5.95 5.88
N LEU A 180 7.74 5.13 6.39
CA LEU A 180 8.94 4.69 5.66
C LEU A 180 8.59 3.92 4.38
N VAL A 181 7.47 3.19 4.35
CA VAL A 181 7.03 2.45 3.15
C VAL A 181 6.83 3.41 1.97
N GLY A 182 6.14 4.54 2.20
CA GLY A 182 5.93 5.56 1.17
C GLY A 182 7.23 6.16 0.67
N LEU A 183 8.16 6.47 1.58
CA LEU A 183 9.48 7.05 1.24
C LEU A 183 10.33 6.07 0.43
N ILE A 184 10.36 4.79 0.83
CA ILE A 184 11.06 3.71 0.11
C ILE A 184 10.53 3.60 -1.32
N VAL A 185 9.21 3.65 -1.49
CA VAL A 185 8.57 3.58 -2.82
C VAL A 185 9.04 4.74 -3.71
N ILE A 186 9.00 5.98 -3.22
CA ILE A 186 9.45 7.15 -3.98
C ILE A 186 10.95 7.04 -4.30
N ALA A 187 11.76 6.59 -3.34
CA ALA A 187 13.21 6.43 -3.51
C ALA A 187 13.56 5.41 -4.59
N PHE A 188 12.88 4.26 -4.63
CA PHE A 188 13.09 3.27 -5.70
C PHE A 188 12.64 3.77 -7.07
N PHE A 189 11.58 4.59 -7.16
CA PHE A 189 11.23 5.25 -8.43
C PHE A 189 12.31 6.26 -8.85
N LEU A 190 12.83 7.07 -7.93
CA LEU A 190 13.91 8.01 -8.22
C LEU A 190 15.19 7.30 -8.69
N LEU A 191 15.65 6.28 -7.95
CA LEU A 191 16.80 5.47 -8.33
C LEU A 191 16.54 4.73 -9.64
N GLY A 192 15.36 4.14 -9.78
CA GLY A 192 14.92 3.47 -10.99
C GLY A 192 15.07 4.36 -12.21
N GLU A 193 14.49 5.57 -12.19
CA GLU A 193 14.61 6.55 -13.29
C GLU A 193 16.07 6.99 -13.53
N ALA A 194 16.85 7.18 -12.47
CA ALA A 194 18.24 7.62 -12.57
C ALA A 194 19.14 6.58 -13.28
N PHE A 195 18.91 5.29 -13.04
CA PHE A 195 19.71 4.19 -13.58
C PHE A 195 19.08 3.51 -14.81
N GLN A 196 17.79 3.75 -15.11
CA GLN A 196 17.05 3.05 -16.17
C GLN A 196 17.79 3.09 -17.52
N SER A 197 18.29 4.27 -17.90
CA SER A 197 18.97 4.41 -19.19
C SER A 197 20.28 3.64 -19.31
N ARG A 198 21.01 3.44 -18.20
CA ARG A 198 22.22 2.61 -18.20
C ARG A 198 21.87 1.14 -18.39
N TRP A 199 20.78 0.69 -17.76
CA TRP A 199 20.26 -0.66 -17.89
C TRP A 199 19.80 -0.97 -19.31
N GLU A 200 19.05 -0.06 -19.93
CA GLU A 200 18.59 -0.22 -21.31
C GLU A 200 19.76 -0.25 -22.30
N ARG A 201 20.74 0.64 -22.14
CA ARG A 201 21.98 0.65 -22.96
C ARG A 201 22.79 -0.63 -22.78
N PHE A 202 22.92 -1.15 -21.55
CA PHE A 202 23.59 -2.42 -21.29
C PHE A 202 22.96 -3.57 -22.08
N TRP A 203 21.64 -3.54 -22.27
CA TRP A 203 20.90 -4.52 -23.07
C TRP A 203 20.73 -4.14 -24.54
N GLY A 204 21.45 -3.12 -25.04
CA GLY A 204 21.42 -2.68 -26.43
C GLY A 204 20.08 -2.07 -26.86
N ARG A 205 19.28 -1.54 -25.93
CA ARG A 205 18.01 -0.88 -26.21
C ARG A 205 18.17 0.63 -26.26
N GLU A 206 17.43 1.28 -27.15
CA GLU A 206 17.25 2.72 -27.10
C GLU A 206 16.51 3.11 -25.82
N SER A 207 17.02 4.14 -25.15
CA SER A 207 16.35 4.68 -23.97
C SER A 207 15.25 5.66 -24.39
N PRO A 208 14.02 5.49 -23.89
CA PRO A 208 12.97 6.48 -24.12
C PRO A 208 13.36 7.84 -23.53
N ALA A 209 12.66 8.89 -23.98
CA ALA A 209 12.85 10.25 -23.50
C ALA A 209 12.78 10.30 -21.97
N ARG A 210 13.84 10.83 -21.35
CA ARG A 210 13.97 10.90 -19.88
C ARG A 210 12.90 11.80 -19.30
N ARG A 211 12.26 11.32 -18.23
CA ARG A 211 11.53 12.21 -17.33
C ARG A 211 12.55 12.94 -16.45
N PRO A 212 12.35 14.24 -16.16
CA PRO A 212 13.26 14.96 -15.27
C PRO A 212 13.25 14.30 -13.89
N LEU A 213 14.40 14.23 -13.22
CA LEU A 213 14.47 13.68 -11.86
C LEU A 213 13.99 14.69 -10.82
N LEU A 214 14.07 15.99 -11.14
CA LEU A 214 13.77 17.08 -10.19
C LEU A 214 12.36 16.98 -9.57
N PRO A 215 11.29 16.63 -10.31
CA PRO A 215 9.97 16.43 -9.68
C PRO A 215 9.96 15.26 -8.68
N LEU A 216 10.65 14.14 -8.97
CA LEU A 216 10.76 13.02 -8.03
C LEU A 216 11.58 13.39 -6.79
N VAL A 217 12.67 14.15 -6.95
CA VAL A 217 13.45 14.70 -5.82
C VAL A 217 12.58 15.63 -4.98
N GLY A 218 11.86 16.56 -5.61
CA GLY A 218 10.95 17.47 -4.92
C GLY A 218 9.84 16.75 -4.16
N THR A 219 9.25 15.70 -4.75
CA THR A 219 8.27 14.86 -4.06
C THR A 219 8.88 14.08 -2.91
N LEU A 220 10.08 13.52 -3.06
CA LEU A 220 10.76 12.81 -1.97
C LEU A 220 11.05 13.74 -0.80
N LEU A 221 11.63 14.91 -1.06
CA LEU A 221 11.90 15.92 -0.04
C LEU A 221 10.61 16.41 0.62
N GLY A 222 9.59 16.69 -0.18
CA GLY A 222 8.27 17.08 0.32
C GLY A 222 7.64 16.00 1.21
N ALA A 223 7.75 14.72 0.83
CA ALA A 223 7.25 13.61 1.63
C ALA A 223 8.07 13.40 2.93
N ILE A 224 9.39 13.60 2.89
CA ILE A 224 10.22 13.60 4.10
C ILE A 224 9.73 14.69 5.04
N LEU A 225 9.59 15.93 4.58
CA LEU A 225 9.09 17.04 5.40
C LEU A 225 7.66 16.79 5.91
N ALA A 226 6.78 16.25 5.06
CA ALA A 226 5.41 15.90 5.45
C ALA A 226 5.36 14.83 6.54
N SER A 227 6.36 13.93 6.60
CA SER A 227 6.45 12.90 7.63
C SER A 227 6.77 13.47 9.03
N TRP A 228 7.08 14.77 9.12
CA TRP A 228 7.30 15.47 10.39
C TRP A 228 6.04 16.17 10.89
N LEU A 229 4.93 16.14 10.12
CA LEU A 229 3.64 16.72 10.49
C LEU A 229 2.83 15.80 11.42
N HIS A 230 3.51 15.17 12.37
CA HIS A 230 2.87 14.37 13.40
C HIS A 230 2.87 15.14 14.73
N PRO A 231 1.74 15.20 15.45
CA PRO A 231 1.62 16.02 16.65
C PRO A 231 2.45 15.50 17.84
N TYR A 232 2.77 14.20 17.85
CA TYR A 232 3.65 13.62 18.87
C TYR A 232 5.11 13.63 18.38
N ALA A 233 5.99 14.27 19.14
CA ALA A 233 7.42 14.41 18.83
C ALA A 233 8.15 13.05 18.71
N ASP A 234 7.76 12.06 19.50
CA ASP A 234 8.35 10.70 19.45
C ASP A 234 7.85 9.85 18.28
N ALA A 235 6.87 10.30 17.50
CA ALA A 235 6.33 9.50 16.41
C ALA A 235 7.33 9.26 15.27
N LEU A 236 8.37 10.07 15.15
CA LEU A 236 9.47 9.80 14.22
C LEU A 236 10.32 8.59 14.67
N ARG A 237 10.26 8.20 15.95
CA ARG A 237 10.87 6.96 16.47
C ARG A 237 9.93 5.76 16.34
N ALA A 238 8.62 5.98 16.21
CA ALA A 238 7.63 4.90 16.09
C ALA A 238 7.93 3.91 14.94
N PRO A 239 8.38 4.33 13.74
CA PRO A 239 8.82 3.39 12.70
C PRO A 239 10.00 2.52 13.14
N VAL A 240 10.93 3.06 13.93
CA VAL A 240 12.11 2.34 14.44
C VAL A 240 11.71 1.37 15.56
N ALA A 241 10.85 1.81 16.49
CA ALA A 241 10.29 0.96 17.53
C ALA A 241 9.49 -0.20 16.93
N LEU A 242 8.70 0.05 15.87
CA LEU A 242 7.95 -0.99 15.16
C LEU A 242 8.86 -2.09 14.57
N VAL A 243 10.04 -1.72 14.06
CA VAL A 243 11.03 -2.70 13.57
C VAL A 243 11.63 -3.49 14.73
N GLN A 244 11.90 -2.85 15.85
CA GLN A 244 12.41 -3.50 17.07
C GLN A 244 11.37 -4.47 17.66
N ASP A 245 10.10 -4.11 17.68
CA ASP A 245 9.01 -4.96 18.18
C ASP A 245 8.79 -6.22 17.32
N VAL A 246 8.96 -6.10 15.99
CA VAL A 246 8.96 -7.26 15.06
C VAL A 246 10.07 -8.25 15.45
N THR A 247 11.25 -7.75 15.82
CA THR A 247 12.35 -8.63 16.26
C THR A 247 12.14 -9.20 17.66
N ALA A 248 11.31 -8.56 18.49
CA ALA A 248 11.06 -8.96 19.86
C ALA A 248 10.02 -10.10 20.03
N ASN A 249 9.33 -10.52 18.95
CA ASN A 249 8.37 -11.64 18.96
C ASN A 249 7.36 -11.56 20.13
N LEU A 250 6.66 -10.42 20.26
CA LEU A 250 5.74 -10.10 21.36
C LEU A 250 4.45 -10.96 21.44
N GLY A 251 4.40 -12.12 20.78
CA GLY A 251 3.27 -13.05 20.83
C GLY A 251 2.09 -12.70 19.91
N PHE A 252 2.20 -11.66 19.09
CA PHE A 252 1.21 -11.34 18.06
C PHE A 252 1.35 -12.28 16.86
N THR A 253 0.29 -13.00 16.51
CA THR A 253 0.29 -13.96 15.38
C THR A 253 0.67 -13.31 14.04
N GLU A 254 0.35 -12.03 13.87
CA GLU A 254 0.67 -11.26 12.68
C GLU A 254 2.16 -10.85 12.54
N MET A 255 2.92 -10.96 13.63
CA MET A 255 4.36 -10.74 13.66
C MET A 255 5.14 -12.03 13.39
N LEU A 256 4.48 -13.19 13.42
CA LEU A 256 5.14 -14.45 13.13
C LEU A 256 5.60 -14.51 11.66
N PRO A 257 6.71 -15.21 11.37
CA PRO A 257 7.12 -15.53 10.02
C PRO A 257 6.01 -16.26 9.24
N ILE A 258 5.89 -15.98 7.94
CA ILE A 258 4.95 -16.65 7.03
C ILE A 258 5.04 -18.18 7.05
N SER A 259 6.19 -18.75 7.46
CA SER A 259 6.37 -20.21 7.60
C SER A 259 5.41 -20.88 8.58
N HIS A 260 4.81 -20.12 9.50
CA HIS A 260 3.76 -20.62 10.41
C HIS A 260 2.40 -20.79 9.72
N PHE A 261 2.25 -20.35 8.47
CA PHE A 261 1.00 -20.33 7.72
C PHE A 261 1.18 -21.09 6.39
N PRO A 262 1.15 -22.43 6.39
CA PRO A 262 1.60 -23.24 5.25
C PRO A 262 0.82 -22.98 3.96
N LEU A 263 -0.50 -22.86 4.03
CA LEU A 263 -1.31 -22.54 2.85
C LEU A 263 -0.97 -21.15 2.28
N LEU A 264 -0.86 -20.15 3.14
CA LEU A 264 -0.50 -18.79 2.74
C LEU A 264 0.93 -18.75 2.17
N LEU A 265 1.86 -19.50 2.75
CA LEU A 265 3.22 -19.66 2.25
C LEU A 265 3.23 -20.24 0.83
N ILE A 266 2.47 -21.30 0.56
CA ILE A 266 2.37 -21.89 -0.78
C ILE A 266 1.83 -20.88 -1.78
N CYS A 267 0.73 -20.19 -1.45
CA CYS A 267 0.16 -19.16 -2.31
C CYS A 267 1.14 -17.99 -2.55
N TYR A 268 1.84 -17.58 -1.50
CA TYR A 268 2.86 -16.53 -1.56
C TYR A 268 4.02 -16.93 -2.48
N LEU A 269 4.59 -18.13 -2.30
CA LEU A 269 5.67 -18.65 -3.12
C LEU A 269 5.25 -18.81 -4.57
N ALA A 270 4.00 -19.21 -4.84
CA ALA A 270 3.48 -19.28 -6.20
C ALA A 270 3.44 -17.89 -6.87
N VAL A 271 2.89 -16.88 -6.19
CA VAL A 271 2.83 -15.50 -6.72
C VAL A 271 4.23 -14.90 -6.86
N ALA A 272 5.09 -15.09 -5.85
CA ALA A 272 6.46 -14.61 -5.87
C ALA A 272 7.29 -15.29 -6.98
N GLY A 273 7.16 -16.60 -7.14
CA GLY A 273 7.81 -17.36 -8.20
C GLY A 273 7.36 -16.91 -9.58
N LEU A 274 6.05 -16.69 -9.79
CA LEU A 274 5.53 -16.15 -11.04
C LEU A 274 6.01 -14.73 -11.32
N ALA A 275 6.05 -13.86 -10.31
CA ALA A 275 6.58 -12.51 -10.45
C ALA A 275 8.07 -12.55 -10.82
N LEU A 276 8.89 -13.30 -10.09
CA LEU A 276 10.32 -13.44 -10.37
C LEU A 276 10.58 -14.06 -11.75
N LEU A 277 9.81 -15.06 -12.14
CA LEU A 277 9.88 -15.65 -13.48
C LEU A 277 9.52 -14.62 -14.55
N ALA A 278 8.44 -13.85 -14.36
CA ALA A 278 8.05 -12.79 -15.28
C ALA A 278 9.14 -11.71 -15.43
N PHE A 279 9.79 -11.32 -14.33
CA PHE A 279 10.94 -10.40 -14.35
C PHE A 279 12.15 -11.03 -15.04
N ALA A 280 12.47 -12.30 -14.76
CA ALA A 280 13.59 -13.03 -15.36
C ALA A 280 13.44 -13.19 -16.88
N LEU A 281 12.23 -13.53 -17.34
CA LEU A 281 11.91 -13.64 -18.78
C LEU A 281 11.92 -12.28 -19.49
N ASN A 282 11.74 -11.18 -18.75
CA ASN A 282 11.64 -9.83 -19.31
C ASN A 282 12.78 -8.90 -18.86
N LEU A 283 13.92 -9.40 -18.38
CA LEU A 283 15.01 -8.59 -17.79
C LEU A 283 15.43 -7.37 -18.64
N LYS A 284 15.33 -7.48 -19.97
CA LYS A 284 15.66 -6.38 -20.89
C LYS A 284 14.63 -5.24 -20.90
N ARG A 285 13.42 -5.46 -20.38
CA ARG A 285 12.25 -4.56 -20.44
C ARG A 285 11.72 -4.18 -19.05
N VAL A 286 12.35 -4.65 -17.98
CA VAL A 286 11.91 -4.37 -16.61
C VAL A 286 12.12 -2.90 -16.25
N TRP A 287 11.24 -2.38 -15.41
CA TRP A 287 11.43 -1.10 -14.76
C TRP A 287 12.28 -1.33 -13.52
N LEU A 288 13.45 -0.72 -13.45
CA LEU A 288 14.36 -0.90 -12.31
C LEU A 288 13.72 -0.51 -10.97
N ALA A 289 12.82 0.47 -10.98
CA ALA A 289 12.04 0.85 -9.81
C ALA A 289 11.22 -0.33 -9.27
N GLU A 290 10.52 -1.04 -10.15
CA GLU A 290 9.67 -2.18 -9.78
C GLU A 290 10.50 -3.40 -9.40
N LEU A 291 11.63 -3.64 -10.08
CA LEU A 291 12.56 -4.69 -9.68
C LEU A 291 13.12 -4.42 -8.27
N GLY A 292 13.54 -3.18 -8.01
CA GLY A 292 14.03 -2.78 -6.69
C GLY A 292 12.96 -2.95 -5.61
N LEU A 293 11.72 -2.53 -5.88
CA LEU A 293 10.61 -2.72 -4.96
C LEU A 293 10.26 -4.19 -4.75
N LEU A 294 10.23 -5.00 -5.81
CA LEU A 294 10.01 -6.44 -5.70
C LEU A 294 11.05 -7.05 -4.76
N LEU A 295 12.33 -6.80 -5.01
CA LEU A 295 13.42 -7.34 -4.20
C LEU A 295 13.41 -6.82 -2.76
N ALA A 296 13.05 -5.56 -2.53
CA ALA A 296 12.97 -4.98 -1.19
C ALA A 296 11.83 -5.56 -0.34
N PHE A 297 10.68 -5.87 -0.94
CA PHE A 297 9.49 -6.33 -0.21
C PHE A 297 9.35 -7.86 -0.18
N LEU A 298 10.00 -8.59 -1.09
CA LEU A 298 10.01 -10.06 -1.13
C LEU A 298 10.49 -10.76 0.17
N PRO A 299 11.50 -10.27 0.92
CA PRO A 299 11.91 -10.96 2.15
C PRO A 299 11.00 -10.65 3.35
N LEU A 300 10.22 -9.56 3.32
CA LEU A 300 9.50 -9.07 4.50
C LEU A 300 8.47 -10.05 5.09
N PRO A 301 7.73 -10.86 4.30
CA PRO A 301 6.82 -11.87 4.86
C PRO A 301 7.50 -12.93 5.72
N TRP A 302 8.81 -13.18 5.50
CA TRP A 302 9.60 -14.06 6.37
C TRP A 302 9.90 -13.43 7.73
N LEU A 303 9.92 -12.10 7.82
CA LEU A 303 10.06 -11.39 9.08
C LEU A 303 8.72 -11.31 9.81
N ALA A 304 7.65 -10.97 9.10
CA ALA A 304 6.30 -10.90 9.66
C ALA A 304 5.25 -11.11 8.57
N VAL A 305 4.31 -12.03 8.81
CA VAL A 305 3.25 -12.41 7.85
C VAL A 305 2.39 -11.23 7.42
N ARG A 306 2.20 -10.22 8.27
CA ARG A 306 1.48 -8.97 7.92
C ARG A 306 2.09 -8.23 6.71
N SER A 307 3.37 -8.46 6.41
CA SER A 307 4.06 -7.83 5.30
C SER A 307 3.69 -8.40 3.94
N VAL A 308 2.97 -9.54 3.89
CA VAL A 308 2.44 -10.11 2.63
C VAL A 308 1.66 -9.06 1.85
N SER A 309 0.87 -8.24 2.55
CA SER A 309 0.05 -7.21 1.91
C SER A 309 0.86 -6.19 1.12
N PHE A 310 1.98 -5.71 1.68
CA PHE A 310 2.83 -4.76 0.98
C PHE A 310 3.44 -5.37 -0.28
N PHE A 311 3.97 -6.60 -0.17
CA PHE A 311 4.52 -7.31 -1.32
C PHE A 311 3.51 -7.46 -2.45
N THR A 312 2.31 -7.98 -2.14
CA THR A 312 1.31 -8.27 -3.18
C THR A 312 0.74 -7.04 -3.85
N LEU A 313 0.69 -5.89 -3.16
CA LEU A 313 0.25 -4.62 -3.77
C LEU A 313 1.30 -4.04 -4.73
N ILE A 314 2.58 -4.33 -4.50
CA ILE A 314 3.70 -3.88 -5.32
C ILE A 314 3.90 -4.79 -6.54
N VAL A 315 3.63 -6.09 -6.39
CA VAL A 315 3.71 -7.05 -7.50
C VAL A 315 2.72 -6.64 -8.58
N ALA A 316 3.26 -6.24 -9.72
CA ALA A 316 2.47 -5.87 -10.87
C ALA A 316 2.62 -6.90 -11.99
N PRO A 317 1.57 -7.08 -12.82
CA PRO A 317 1.64 -7.98 -13.95
C PRO A 317 2.65 -7.47 -14.99
N PRO A 318 3.32 -8.38 -15.72
CA PRO A 318 4.24 -7.99 -16.78
C PRO A 318 3.50 -7.22 -17.89
N LEU A 319 4.24 -6.33 -18.54
CA LEU A 319 3.75 -5.54 -19.68
C LEU A 319 3.45 -6.47 -20.86
N ARG A 320 2.47 -6.11 -21.69
CA ARG A 320 2.14 -6.86 -22.90
C ARG A 320 3.37 -6.92 -23.82
N ALA A 321 3.79 -8.13 -24.17
CA ALA A 321 4.88 -8.31 -25.13
C ALA A 321 4.37 -7.89 -26.52
N GLY A 322 4.73 -6.70 -27.01
CA GLY A 322 4.49 -6.37 -28.42
C GLY A 322 4.34 -4.91 -28.83
N GLU A 323 4.22 -3.94 -27.93
CA GLU A 323 4.02 -2.54 -28.36
C GLU A 323 5.26 -1.72 -28.02
N SER A 324 6.23 -1.75 -28.93
CA SER A 324 7.08 -0.59 -29.20
C SER A 324 6.18 0.55 -29.64
N GLN A 325 6.05 1.59 -28.82
CA GLN A 325 5.76 2.92 -29.34
C GLN A 325 7.07 3.61 -29.63
#